data_AF-A0AAE0U4Y5-F1
#
_entry.id   AF-A0AAE0U4Y5-F1
#
_cell.length_a   1.000
_cell.length_b   1.000
_cell.length_c   1.000
_cell.angle_alpha   90.00
_cell.angle_beta   90.00
_cell.angle_gamma   90.00
#
_symmetry.space_group_name_H-M   'P 1'
#
loop_
_entity.id
_entity.type
_entity.pdbx_description
1 polymer ?
#
loop_
_entity_poly.entity_id
_entity_poly.type
_entity_poly.pdbx_seq_one_letter_code
_entity_poly.pdbx_strand_id
1 'polypeptide(L)'
;MSTSRPKNIVIAGGVAGGMSCATRLRRLDEHANITVIEKGPYISYANCGIPYALGGVIESDVKLHVTNPQKIESWFNVNVRTNTELVSIDRAAKTVSVRHWQSPGGPGDGESQVSTLPYDNLILALGAEPLMPPIEGVHSSHVFNLITIPDLQHIQQYIRTTKAHTAVVIGGAFIGLEAAENLQFLGLDVTVVEHSAHIFPIADADMVRPLEDELVRYKVKLLTSTSVTKITPPTSDLPGMLYLTNHDPLQADIVIVAAGIRSRTSIPAAAGLAVGKTGVSVNEFMQTSDPCIYAVGDMVETYHRVLGQNVRLALAGPANRQGRLAADHIAGRKTVYRGNIGTAICKVFGQTIGIVGLSRKQLDTIPGLKHEFVTVHPPNHAGYYPGSQKLVVRVHFDRDTGHLLGGQVTGPDGADKQTDVLAVAITAGMSVEDLEHLELAYAPPFGSAKDPINMVGFVAGNVMRGDVEVAHPADFATGRQMLGDYLVLDVRSVGEFEAGHVAGAVNIPLGELRDRLSELDKSRKILSYCMVGYRGYVACRILKQEGFEVTNLDGGYRAVKMGGYSDDLQVVPLRQ
;
A
#
# COMPACT_ATOMS: atom_id res chain seq x y z
N MET A 1 -17.29 43.06 18.97
CA MET A 1 -16.23 42.77 17.98
C MET A 1 -14.96 42.48 18.77
N SER A 2 -14.38 41.28 18.65
CA SER A 2 -13.18 40.89 19.42
C SER A 2 -12.00 41.75 18.97
N THR A 3 -11.38 42.44 19.92
CA THR A 3 -10.25 43.40 19.74
C THR A 3 -8.89 42.71 19.59
N SER A 4 -8.83 41.47 19.10
CA SER A 4 -7.58 40.73 18.94
C SER A 4 -6.96 41.00 17.56
N ARG A 5 -5.66 41.36 17.53
CA ARG A 5 -4.91 41.51 16.27
C ARG A 5 -5.03 40.24 15.40
N PRO A 6 -5.05 40.37 14.06
CA PRO A 6 -4.93 39.24 13.13
C PRO A 6 -3.81 38.26 13.55
N LYS A 7 -4.13 36.95 13.55
CA LYS A 7 -3.13 35.91 13.76
C LYS A 7 -2.29 35.75 12.49
N ASN A 8 -0.98 35.73 12.64
CA ASN A 8 -0.05 35.36 11.57
C ASN A 8 0.12 33.84 11.55
N ILE A 9 -0.27 33.19 10.46
CA ILE A 9 -0.17 31.75 10.30
C ILE A 9 0.76 31.46 9.12
N VAL A 10 1.85 30.74 9.38
CA VAL A 10 2.80 30.30 8.35
C VAL A 10 2.67 28.79 8.15
N ILE A 11 2.59 28.36 6.91
CA ILE A 11 2.47 26.95 6.52
C ILE A 11 3.63 26.63 5.57
N ALA A 12 4.50 25.70 5.97
CA ALA A 12 5.62 25.26 5.17
C ALA A 12 5.30 23.93 4.47
N GLY A 13 5.21 23.96 3.14
CA GLY A 13 4.74 22.87 2.29
C GLY A 13 3.35 23.16 1.72
N GLY A 14 3.26 23.31 0.40
CA GLY A 14 2.08 23.73 -0.33
C GLY A 14 1.36 22.61 -1.08
N VAL A 15 1.41 21.36 -0.58
CA VAL A 15 0.73 20.21 -1.19
C VAL A 15 -0.37 19.67 -0.25
N ALA A 16 -0.50 18.34 -0.06
CA ALA A 16 -1.66 17.71 0.57
C ALA A 16 -2.01 18.27 1.97
N GLY A 17 -1.10 18.14 2.94
CA GLY A 17 -1.36 18.58 4.32
C GLY A 17 -1.48 20.10 4.46
N GLY A 18 -0.52 20.83 3.89
CA GLY A 18 -0.46 22.28 4.04
C GLY A 18 -1.62 23.02 3.38
N MET A 19 -2.00 22.64 2.15
CA MET A 19 -3.11 23.31 1.44
C MET A 19 -4.48 22.92 1.99
N SER A 20 -4.63 21.68 2.46
CA SER A 20 -5.81 21.29 3.23
C SER A 20 -5.98 22.15 4.48
N CYS A 21 -4.88 22.41 5.20
CA CYS A 21 -4.86 23.31 6.35
C CYS A 21 -5.18 24.77 5.96
N ALA A 22 -4.45 25.33 4.99
CA ALA A 22 -4.57 26.73 4.57
C ALA A 22 -6.00 27.10 4.15
N THR A 23 -6.58 26.30 3.25
CA THR A 23 -7.94 26.56 2.75
C THR A 23 -8.98 26.35 3.84
N ARG A 24 -8.79 25.40 4.76
CA ARG A 24 -9.69 25.21 5.90
C ARG A 24 -9.60 26.38 6.88
N LEU A 25 -8.41 26.87 7.21
CA LEU A 25 -8.21 28.01 8.10
C LEU A 25 -8.92 29.26 7.59
N ARG A 26 -8.81 29.58 6.29
CA ARG A 26 -9.55 30.72 5.74
C ARG A 26 -11.06 30.60 5.97
N ARG A 27 -11.63 29.42 5.73
CA ARG A 27 -13.08 29.17 5.97
C ARG A 27 -13.49 29.28 7.44
N LEU A 28 -12.54 29.37 8.37
CA LEU A 28 -12.76 29.46 9.81
C LEU A 28 -12.46 30.86 10.37
N ASP A 29 -11.55 31.60 9.75
CA ASP A 29 -11.12 32.92 10.19
C ASP A 29 -10.77 33.82 8.98
N GLU A 30 -11.64 34.77 8.69
CA GLU A 30 -11.46 35.74 7.60
C GLU A 30 -10.41 36.81 7.92
N HIS A 31 -10.03 36.96 9.19
CA HIS A 31 -9.08 37.97 9.63
C HIS A 31 -7.65 37.42 9.82
N ALA A 32 -7.45 36.11 9.74
CA ALA A 32 -6.11 35.52 9.82
C ALA A 32 -5.24 35.92 8.61
N ASN A 33 -3.97 36.20 8.87
CA ASN A 33 -2.94 36.39 7.84
C ASN A 33 -2.29 35.04 7.55
N ILE A 34 -2.69 34.37 6.47
CA ILE A 34 -2.22 33.02 6.13
C ILE A 34 -1.18 33.11 5.01
N THR A 35 0.04 32.66 5.29
CA THR A 35 1.12 32.54 4.30
C THR A 35 1.52 31.07 4.12
N VAL A 36 1.49 30.58 2.88
CA VAL A 36 2.01 29.27 2.49
C VAL A 36 3.35 29.48 1.78
N ILE A 37 4.40 28.78 2.22
CA ILE A 37 5.68 28.70 1.52
C ILE A 37 5.86 27.31 0.93
N GLU A 38 6.24 27.25 -0.33
CA GLU A 38 6.49 26.00 -1.07
C GLU A 38 7.85 26.09 -1.75
N LYS A 39 8.71 25.10 -1.52
CA LYS A 39 10.06 25.06 -2.08
C LYS A 39 10.03 24.95 -3.60
N GLY A 40 9.10 24.14 -4.12
CA GLY A 40 8.93 23.94 -5.56
C GLY A 40 8.13 25.05 -6.25
N PRO A 41 8.02 24.99 -7.58
CA PRO A 41 7.26 25.95 -8.36
C PRO A 41 5.75 25.69 -8.34
N TYR A 42 5.30 24.51 -7.89
CA TYR A 42 3.91 24.08 -7.93
C TYR A 42 3.36 23.83 -6.54
N ILE A 43 2.09 24.23 -6.34
CA ILE A 43 1.30 23.89 -5.16
C ILE A 43 0.15 22.95 -5.55
N SER A 44 -0.39 22.22 -4.58
CA SER A 44 -1.59 21.39 -4.73
C SER A 44 -1.58 20.53 -6.00
N TYR A 45 -0.44 19.96 -6.36
CA TYR A 45 -0.39 19.07 -7.51
C TYR A 45 -0.70 17.62 -7.09
N ALA A 46 -1.23 16.85 -8.04
CA ALA A 46 -1.59 15.46 -7.83
C ALA A 46 -0.34 14.56 -7.86
N ASN A 47 0.38 14.44 -6.74
CA ASN A 47 1.57 13.57 -6.64
C ASN A 47 1.28 12.15 -7.14
N CYS A 48 0.14 11.58 -6.76
CA CYS A 48 -0.29 10.23 -7.14
C CYS A 48 -0.55 10.10 -8.65
N GLY A 49 -0.72 11.20 -9.38
CA GLY A 49 -0.88 11.20 -10.83
C GLY A 49 0.45 11.17 -11.60
N ILE A 50 1.59 11.36 -10.92
CA ILE A 50 2.89 11.51 -11.57
C ILE A 50 3.30 10.25 -12.37
N PRO A 51 3.22 9.02 -11.83
CA PRO A 51 3.54 7.82 -12.63
C PRO A 51 2.62 7.67 -13.85
N TYR A 52 1.33 7.98 -13.70
CA TYR A 52 0.38 7.91 -14.83
C TYR A 52 0.62 8.96 -15.90
N ALA A 53 1.14 10.14 -15.52
CA ALA A 53 1.59 11.15 -16.48
C ALA A 53 2.92 10.75 -17.15
N LEU A 54 3.79 10.01 -16.45
CA LEU A 54 4.99 9.44 -17.06
C LEU A 54 4.63 8.54 -18.24
N GLY A 55 3.68 7.61 -18.06
CA GLY A 55 3.25 6.68 -19.10
C GLY A 55 2.28 7.23 -20.14
N GLY A 56 1.89 8.51 -20.03
CA GLY A 56 0.94 9.15 -20.94
C GLY A 56 -0.54 8.76 -20.73
N VAL A 57 -0.85 7.96 -19.69
CA VAL A 57 -2.23 7.69 -19.26
C VAL A 57 -2.93 8.99 -18.86
N ILE A 58 -2.20 9.86 -18.15
CA ILE A 58 -2.54 11.26 -18.02
C ILE A 58 -1.76 12.03 -19.09
N GLU A 59 -2.46 12.54 -20.09
CA GLU A 59 -1.88 13.10 -21.32
C GLU A 59 -0.87 14.25 -21.12
N SER A 60 -0.91 14.96 -19.98
CA SER A 60 -0.01 16.08 -19.68
C SER A 60 0.11 16.31 -18.17
N ASP A 61 1.30 16.70 -17.75
CA ASP A 61 1.62 17.19 -16.41
C ASP A 61 0.75 18.39 -15.97
N VAL A 62 0.26 19.21 -16.90
CA VAL A 62 -0.68 20.30 -16.61
C VAL A 62 -1.96 19.80 -15.94
N LYS A 63 -2.43 18.59 -16.27
CA LYS A 63 -3.60 17.99 -15.60
C LYS A 63 -3.32 17.61 -14.15
N LEU A 64 -2.04 17.54 -13.74
CA LEU A 64 -1.65 17.33 -12.35
C LEU A 64 -1.76 18.62 -11.53
N HIS A 65 -1.85 19.80 -12.16
CA HIS A 65 -2.01 21.08 -11.46
C HIS A 65 -3.47 21.27 -11.03
N VAL A 66 -3.82 20.83 -9.82
CA VAL A 66 -5.21 20.94 -9.31
C VAL A 66 -5.63 22.40 -9.10
N THR A 67 -4.69 23.26 -8.70
CA THR A 67 -4.91 24.71 -8.56
C THR A 67 -3.58 25.46 -8.71
N ASN A 68 -3.63 26.80 -8.70
CA ASN A 68 -2.47 27.68 -8.77
C ASN A 68 -2.53 28.77 -7.67
N PRO A 69 -1.42 29.48 -7.40
CA PRO A 69 -1.35 30.55 -6.40
C PRO A 69 -2.42 31.64 -6.59
N GLN A 70 -2.66 32.10 -7.82
CA GLN A 70 -3.61 33.19 -8.11
C GLN A 70 -5.04 32.82 -7.73
N LYS A 71 -5.45 31.58 -8.05
CA LYS A 71 -6.77 31.06 -7.68
C LYS A 71 -6.90 30.91 -6.17
N ILE A 72 -5.85 30.45 -5.49
CA ILE A 72 -5.84 30.32 -4.03
C ILE A 72 -5.94 31.70 -3.35
N GLU A 73 -5.20 32.69 -3.82
CA GLU A 73 -5.26 34.05 -3.32
C GLU A 73 -6.65 34.66 -3.56
N SER A 74 -7.20 34.53 -4.76
CA SER A 74 -8.53 35.06 -5.10
C SER A 74 -9.66 34.42 -4.29
N TRP A 75 -9.64 33.09 -4.09
CA TRP A 75 -10.75 32.37 -3.45
C TRP A 75 -10.61 32.30 -1.93
N PHE A 76 -9.37 32.29 -1.42
CA PHE A 76 -9.10 32.05 -0.01
C PHE A 76 -8.23 33.14 0.65
N ASN A 77 -7.89 34.23 -0.04
CA ASN A 77 -7.07 35.30 0.53
C ASN A 77 -5.81 34.75 1.27
N VAL A 78 -5.17 33.75 0.67
CA VAL A 78 -3.95 33.11 1.19
C VAL A 78 -2.78 33.59 0.36
N ASN A 79 -1.75 34.13 1.02
CA ASN A 79 -0.50 34.50 0.37
C ASN A 79 0.33 33.24 0.11
N VAL A 80 0.48 32.88 -1.17
CA VAL A 80 1.26 31.70 -1.57
C VAL A 80 2.59 32.14 -2.16
N ARG A 81 3.69 31.65 -1.60
CA ARG A 81 5.07 31.91 -2.07
C ARG A 81 5.71 30.60 -2.53
N THR A 82 5.67 30.35 -3.83
CA THR A 82 6.42 29.25 -4.47
C THR A 82 7.90 29.59 -4.55
N ASN A 83 8.73 28.60 -4.88
CA ASN A 83 10.20 28.74 -4.92
C ASN A 83 10.76 29.33 -3.60
N THR A 84 10.12 29.03 -2.48
CA THR A 84 10.44 29.59 -1.16
C THR A 84 10.60 28.47 -0.15
N GLU A 85 11.84 28.21 0.24
CA GLU A 85 12.24 27.11 1.10
C GLU A 85 12.33 27.55 2.57
N LEU A 86 11.76 26.74 3.47
CA LEU A 86 12.01 26.88 4.90
C LEU A 86 13.45 26.47 5.22
N VAL A 87 14.22 27.34 5.86
CA VAL A 87 15.63 27.10 6.21
C VAL A 87 15.80 26.78 7.69
N SER A 88 15.19 27.58 8.56
CA SER A 88 15.28 27.39 10.01
C SER A 88 14.07 27.96 10.74
N ILE A 89 13.87 27.52 11.98
CA ILE A 89 12.80 27.95 12.87
C ILE A 89 13.45 28.51 14.14
N ASP A 90 13.12 29.75 14.49
CA ASP A 90 13.42 30.32 15.81
C ASP A 90 12.13 30.30 16.64
N ARG A 91 12.09 29.41 17.63
CA ARG A 91 10.92 29.23 18.50
C ARG A 91 10.77 30.35 19.52
N ALA A 92 11.89 30.91 20.00
CA ALA A 92 11.88 31.97 21.01
C ALA A 92 11.40 33.30 20.39
N ALA A 93 11.92 33.62 19.20
CA ALA A 93 11.48 34.79 18.45
C ALA A 93 10.14 34.60 17.73
N LYS A 94 9.65 33.35 17.63
CA LYS A 94 8.47 32.96 16.83
C LYS A 94 8.57 33.41 15.37
N THR A 95 9.70 33.09 14.76
CA THR A 95 9.99 33.41 13.36
C THR A 95 10.53 32.21 12.60
N VAL A 96 10.36 32.23 11.28
CA VAL A 96 11.02 31.29 10.37
C VAL A 96 11.90 32.05 9.39
N SER A 97 13.07 31.49 9.10
CA SER A 97 13.93 31.95 8.02
C SER A 97 13.55 31.22 6.73
N VAL A 98 13.30 31.98 5.68
CA VAL A 98 12.94 31.44 4.36
C VAL A 98 13.89 31.94 3.30
N ARG A 99 14.21 31.07 2.34
CA ARG A 99 15.05 31.39 1.18
C ARG A 99 14.21 31.39 -0.08
N HIS A 100 14.21 32.49 -0.81
CA HIS A 100 13.59 32.56 -2.13
C HIS A 100 14.62 32.18 -3.21
N TRP A 101 14.22 31.26 -4.08
CA TRP A 101 14.98 30.81 -5.24
C TRP A 101 14.49 31.55 -6.48
N GLN A 102 15.38 32.29 -7.16
CA GLN A 102 15.03 32.98 -8.40
C GLN A 102 14.70 31.99 -9.53
N SER A 103 15.41 30.86 -9.56
CA SER A 103 15.14 29.77 -10.49
C SER A 103 14.14 28.77 -9.90
N PRO A 104 13.12 28.35 -10.66
CA PRO A 104 12.26 27.24 -10.28
C PRO A 104 13.07 25.98 -9.96
N GLY A 105 12.89 25.40 -8.77
CA GLY A 105 13.46 24.09 -8.42
C GLY A 105 14.73 24.07 -7.55
N GLY A 106 15.30 25.22 -7.17
CA GLY A 106 16.42 25.29 -6.21
C GLY A 106 17.58 26.19 -6.66
N PRO A 107 18.81 25.98 -6.15
CA PRO A 107 19.97 26.80 -6.52
C PRO A 107 20.30 26.60 -8.00
N GLY A 108 19.95 27.60 -8.82
CA GLY A 108 20.61 27.86 -10.11
C GLY A 108 21.73 28.90 -9.93
N ASP A 109 22.20 29.48 -11.03
CA ASP A 109 23.30 30.49 -11.02
C ASP A 109 22.92 31.86 -10.41
N GLY A 110 21.75 31.99 -9.78
CA GLY A 110 21.22 33.24 -9.22
C GLY A 110 21.38 33.36 -7.70
N GLU A 111 21.57 34.59 -7.21
CA GLU A 111 21.64 34.87 -5.77
C GLU A 111 20.31 34.55 -5.07
N SER A 112 20.38 33.81 -3.97
CA SER A 112 19.21 33.51 -3.13
C SER A 112 19.01 34.59 -2.07
N GLN A 113 17.80 35.10 -1.91
CA GLN A 113 17.48 36.06 -0.86
C GLN A 113 16.91 35.34 0.37
N VAL A 114 17.51 35.53 1.54
CA VAL A 114 16.99 35.04 2.82
C VAL A 114 16.19 36.14 3.50
N SER A 115 14.99 35.81 3.97
CA SER A 115 14.12 36.72 4.72
C SER A 115 13.49 36.01 5.93
N THR A 116 12.90 36.77 6.84
CA THR A 116 12.29 36.25 8.07
C THR A 116 10.78 36.49 8.05
N LEU A 117 9.99 35.49 8.46
CA LEU A 117 8.54 35.60 8.61
C LEU A 117 8.12 35.32 10.06
N PRO A 118 7.40 36.25 10.72
CA PRO A 118 6.84 36.01 12.05
C PRO A 118 5.61 35.10 11.99
N TYR A 119 5.37 34.33 13.05
CA TYR A 119 4.17 33.51 13.17
C TYR A 119 3.58 33.54 14.59
N ASP A 120 2.26 33.49 14.68
CA ASP A 120 1.53 33.09 15.89
C ASP A 120 1.33 31.56 15.90
N ASN A 121 1.12 30.96 14.72
CA ASN A 121 1.08 29.52 14.50
C ASN A 121 1.89 29.12 13.26
N LEU A 122 2.68 28.05 13.39
CA LEU A 122 3.46 27.45 12.30
C LEU A 122 2.95 26.03 12.02
N ILE A 123 2.76 25.69 10.75
CA ILE A 123 2.41 24.34 10.32
C ILE A 123 3.52 23.81 9.44
N LEU A 124 4.07 22.66 9.81
CA LEU A 124 5.07 21.93 9.04
C LEU A 124 4.40 20.81 8.25
N ALA A 125 4.44 20.90 6.92
CA ALA A 125 3.91 19.92 5.98
C ALA A 125 4.97 19.59 4.92
N LEU A 126 6.21 19.40 5.36
CA LEU A 126 7.40 19.22 4.51
C LEU A 126 7.44 17.84 3.83
N GLY A 127 6.59 16.91 4.27
CA GLY A 127 6.49 15.56 3.71
C GLY A 127 7.74 14.72 3.97
N ALA A 128 8.06 13.87 2.99
CA ALA A 128 9.18 12.94 3.03
C ALA A 128 10.14 13.17 1.86
N GLU A 129 11.29 12.53 1.92
CA GLU A 129 12.29 12.47 0.85
C GLU A 129 12.50 11.01 0.41
N PRO A 130 12.88 10.76 -0.85
CA PRO A 130 13.22 9.42 -1.30
C PRO A 130 14.41 8.88 -0.50
N LEU A 131 14.33 7.61 -0.12
CA LEU A 131 15.44 6.91 0.51
C LEU A 131 16.41 6.45 -0.58
N MET A 132 17.51 7.19 -0.75
CA MET A 132 18.59 6.77 -1.64
C MET A 132 19.39 5.65 -0.95
N PRO A 133 19.42 4.43 -1.51
CA PRO A 133 20.24 3.36 -0.95
C PRO A 133 21.73 3.71 -1.10
N PRO A 134 22.61 3.26 -0.17
CA PRO A 134 24.03 3.58 -0.18
C PRO A 134 24.79 2.77 -1.25
N ILE A 135 24.47 3.01 -2.52
CA ILE A 135 25.01 2.31 -3.69
C ILE A 135 25.99 3.23 -4.41
N GLU A 136 27.15 2.71 -4.78
CA GLU A 136 28.09 3.46 -5.63
C GLU A 136 27.41 3.83 -6.96
N GLY A 137 27.45 5.11 -7.32
CA GLY A 137 26.86 5.61 -8.57
C GLY A 137 25.34 5.83 -8.53
N VAL A 138 24.68 5.75 -7.36
CA VAL A 138 23.24 6.03 -7.21
C VAL A 138 22.83 7.48 -7.54
N HIS A 139 23.81 8.38 -7.65
CA HIS A 139 23.62 9.78 -8.05
C HIS A 139 24.06 10.05 -9.50
N SER A 140 24.20 8.99 -10.31
CA SER A 140 24.53 9.11 -11.74
C SER A 140 23.42 9.84 -12.50
N SER A 141 23.77 10.48 -13.63
CA SER A 141 22.87 11.30 -14.45
C SER A 141 21.64 10.58 -15.03
N HIS A 142 21.68 9.25 -15.09
CA HIS A 142 20.61 8.40 -15.61
C HIS A 142 19.75 7.76 -14.50
N VAL A 143 20.00 8.13 -13.23
CA VAL A 143 19.28 7.64 -12.05
C VAL A 143 18.35 8.72 -11.53
N PHE A 144 17.07 8.39 -11.37
CA PHE A 144 16.01 9.33 -10.99
C PHE A 144 15.19 8.82 -9.82
N ASN A 145 14.54 9.76 -9.13
CA ASN A 145 13.39 9.49 -8.28
C ASN A 145 12.13 9.98 -9.00
N LEU A 146 10.94 9.61 -8.52
CA LEU A 146 9.67 10.00 -9.14
C LEU A 146 8.69 10.49 -8.06
N ILE A 147 8.86 11.73 -7.58
CA ILE A 147 8.05 12.29 -6.47
C ILE A 147 7.37 13.60 -6.85
N THR A 148 8.02 14.43 -7.67
CA THR A 148 7.55 15.79 -8.00
C THR A 148 7.35 15.96 -9.50
N ILE A 149 6.61 17.00 -9.91
CA ILE A 149 6.44 17.35 -11.33
C ILE A 149 7.79 17.65 -12.01
N PRO A 150 8.74 18.39 -11.40
CA PRO A 150 10.08 18.52 -11.96
C PRO A 150 10.78 17.19 -12.20
N ASP A 151 10.64 16.20 -11.30
CA ASP A 151 11.22 14.85 -11.51
C ASP A 151 10.62 14.20 -12.77
N LEU A 152 9.29 14.25 -12.92
CA LEU A 152 8.58 13.75 -14.10
C LEU A 152 9.08 14.43 -15.38
N GLN A 153 9.15 15.76 -15.38
CA GLN A 153 9.60 16.53 -16.54
C GLN A 153 11.04 16.19 -16.92
N HIS A 154 11.93 16.01 -15.93
CA HIS A 154 13.31 15.57 -16.15
C HIS A 154 13.37 14.17 -16.74
N ILE A 155 12.61 13.21 -16.21
CA ILE A 155 12.57 11.84 -16.73
C ILE A 155 12.06 11.81 -18.17
N GLN A 156 10.94 12.48 -18.46
CA GLN A 156 10.37 12.53 -19.81
C GLN A 156 11.34 13.19 -20.79
N GLN A 157 12.00 14.28 -20.38
CA GLN A 157 12.99 14.93 -21.22
C GLN A 157 14.19 14.01 -21.46
N TYR A 158 14.68 13.34 -20.43
CA TYR A 158 15.79 12.40 -20.53
C TYR A 158 15.45 11.28 -21.54
N ILE A 159 14.33 10.58 -21.35
CA ILE A 159 13.86 9.51 -22.26
C ILE A 159 13.81 9.99 -23.71
N ARG A 160 13.26 11.19 -23.98
CA ARG A 160 13.19 11.75 -25.33
C ARG A 160 14.56 12.05 -25.92
N THR A 161 15.46 12.64 -25.13
CA THR A 161 16.78 13.08 -25.60
C THR A 161 17.75 11.93 -25.82
N THR A 162 17.76 10.93 -24.93
CA THR A 162 18.64 9.78 -25.03
C THR A 162 18.06 8.65 -25.88
N LYS A 163 16.77 8.74 -26.23
CA LYS A 163 16.00 7.67 -26.88
C LYS A 163 16.11 6.36 -26.09
N ALA A 164 15.90 6.46 -24.78
CA ALA A 164 16.02 5.33 -23.85
C ALA A 164 15.12 4.16 -24.28
N HIS A 165 15.67 2.95 -24.24
CA HIS A 165 14.98 1.70 -24.59
C HIS A 165 14.85 0.75 -23.40
N THR A 166 15.76 0.83 -22.43
CA THR A 166 15.83 -0.08 -21.28
C THR A 166 15.68 0.68 -19.96
N ALA A 167 14.85 0.14 -19.05
CA ALA A 167 14.63 0.74 -17.74
C ALA A 167 14.80 -0.28 -16.61
N VAL A 168 15.47 0.12 -15.53
CA VAL A 168 15.48 -0.63 -14.27
C VAL A 168 14.78 0.16 -13.18
N VAL A 169 13.83 -0.47 -12.50
CA VAL A 169 13.16 0.07 -11.32
C VAL A 169 13.67 -0.66 -10.08
N ILE A 170 14.25 0.09 -9.14
CA ILE A 170 14.76 -0.44 -7.86
C ILE A 170 13.67 -0.24 -6.79
N GLY A 171 13.06 -1.34 -6.35
CA GLY A 171 11.97 -1.39 -5.39
C GLY A 171 10.63 -1.73 -6.05
N GLY A 172 9.97 -2.76 -5.55
CA GLY A 172 8.70 -3.31 -6.05
C GLY A 172 7.49 -2.94 -5.18
N ALA A 173 7.48 -1.77 -4.54
CA ALA A 173 6.30 -1.25 -3.82
C ALA A 173 5.47 -0.31 -4.71
N PHE A 174 4.47 0.40 -4.15
CA PHE A 174 3.56 1.31 -4.87
C PHE A 174 4.20 2.08 -6.03
N ILE A 175 5.10 3.02 -5.72
CA ILE A 175 5.72 3.92 -6.70
C ILE A 175 6.52 3.13 -7.74
N GLY A 176 7.22 2.07 -7.32
CA GLY A 176 8.03 1.26 -8.22
C GLY A 176 7.18 0.47 -9.21
N LEU A 177 6.09 -0.14 -8.75
CA LEU A 177 5.16 -0.87 -9.61
C LEU A 177 4.41 0.08 -10.57
N GLU A 178 3.98 1.24 -10.09
CA GLU A 178 3.36 2.27 -10.94
C GLU A 178 4.35 2.82 -11.98
N ALA A 179 5.60 3.06 -11.60
CA ALA A 179 6.64 3.47 -12.54
C ALA A 179 6.93 2.37 -13.58
N ALA A 180 7.03 1.11 -13.15
CA ALA A 180 7.26 -0.03 -14.04
C ALA A 180 6.13 -0.20 -15.06
N GLU A 181 4.87 -0.15 -14.63
CA GLU A 181 3.69 -0.18 -15.52
C GLU A 181 3.78 0.92 -16.59
N ASN A 182 4.06 2.15 -16.17
CA ASN A 182 4.01 3.30 -17.05
C ASN A 182 5.22 3.38 -18.00
N LEU A 183 6.41 2.94 -17.58
CA LEU A 183 7.56 2.78 -18.45
C LEU A 183 7.34 1.68 -19.49
N GLN A 184 6.67 0.58 -19.09
CA GLN A 184 6.31 -0.49 -20.02
C GLN A 184 5.30 -0.01 -21.08
N PHE A 185 4.33 0.85 -20.71
CA PHE A 185 3.41 1.46 -21.67
C PHE A 185 4.06 2.46 -22.63
N LEU A 186 5.18 3.08 -22.23
CA LEU A 186 6.03 3.86 -23.16
C LEU A 186 6.83 2.98 -24.13
N GLY A 187 6.79 1.65 -23.97
CA GLY A 187 7.48 0.70 -24.83
C GLY A 187 8.93 0.43 -24.44
N LEU A 188 9.35 0.77 -23.21
CA LEU A 188 10.66 0.40 -22.70
C LEU A 188 10.68 -1.07 -22.24
N ASP A 189 11.85 -1.70 -22.33
CA ASP A 189 12.13 -2.99 -21.73
C ASP A 189 12.40 -2.80 -20.23
N VAL A 190 11.42 -3.14 -19.40
CA VAL A 190 11.47 -2.87 -17.96
C VAL A 190 11.92 -4.09 -17.16
N THR A 191 12.85 -3.86 -16.21
CA THR A 191 13.18 -4.81 -15.15
C THR A 191 12.92 -4.20 -13.77
N VAL A 192 12.16 -4.89 -12.92
CA VAL A 192 11.97 -4.55 -11.51
C VAL A 192 12.93 -5.39 -10.67
N VAL A 193 13.74 -4.71 -9.85
CA VAL A 193 14.63 -5.35 -8.88
C VAL A 193 14.11 -5.08 -7.48
N GLU A 194 13.74 -6.13 -6.76
CA GLU A 194 13.22 -6.08 -5.39
C GLU A 194 14.11 -6.88 -4.45
N HIS A 195 14.47 -6.24 -3.33
CA HIS A 195 15.30 -6.85 -2.30
C HIS A 195 14.57 -7.98 -1.56
N SER A 196 13.28 -7.80 -1.31
CA SER A 196 12.41 -8.77 -0.63
C SER A 196 12.13 -10.00 -1.52
N ALA A 197 11.64 -11.08 -0.90
CA ALA A 197 11.31 -12.32 -1.61
C ALA A 197 10.17 -12.17 -2.63
N HIS A 198 9.32 -11.17 -2.47
CA HIS A 198 8.17 -10.84 -3.31
C HIS A 198 8.01 -9.32 -3.41
N ILE A 199 7.31 -8.86 -4.45
CA ILE A 199 6.94 -7.43 -4.58
C ILE A 199 5.92 -7.03 -3.49
N PHE A 200 5.67 -5.74 -3.34
CA PHE A 200 4.66 -5.20 -2.43
C PHE A 200 4.77 -5.77 -0.99
N PRO A 201 5.94 -5.65 -0.34
CA PRO A 201 6.33 -6.44 0.85
C PRO A 201 5.50 -6.20 2.11
N ILE A 202 4.58 -5.24 2.07
CA ILE A 202 3.60 -4.96 3.13
C ILE A 202 2.43 -5.95 3.12
N ALA A 203 2.15 -6.59 1.99
CA ALA A 203 1.15 -7.65 1.85
C ALA A 203 1.77 -9.04 2.05
N ASP A 204 0.91 -10.03 2.30
CA ASP A 204 1.33 -11.43 2.35
C ASP A 204 1.73 -11.92 0.95
N ALA A 205 2.79 -12.73 0.87
CA ALA A 205 3.40 -13.14 -0.39
C ALA A 205 2.41 -13.77 -1.38
N ASP A 206 1.52 -14.62 -0.88
CA ASP A 206 0.54 -15.33 -1.69
C ASP A 206 -0.59 -14.42 -2.21
N MET A 207 -0.88 -13.31 -1.53
CA MET A 207 -1.82 -12.29 -1.99
C MET A 207 -1.27 -11.44 -3.13
N VAL A 208 0.06 -11.39 -3.26
CA VAL A 208 0.77 -10.61 -4.28
C VAL A 208 1.06 -11.40 -5.56
N ARG A 209 1.05 -12.73 -5.49
CA ARG A 209 1.32 -13.60 -6.65
C ARG A 209 0.56 -13.21 -7.94
N PRO A 210 -0.75 -12.84 -7.90
CA PRO A 210 -1.46 -12.43 -9.11
C PRO A 210 -0.88 -11.17 -9.78
N LEU A 211 -0.23 -10.29 -9.00
CA LEU A 211 0.44 -9.10 -9.51
C LEU A 211 1.77 -9.47 -10.18
N GLU A 212 2.53 -10.40 -9.59
CA GLU A 212 3.77 -10.90 -10.20
C GLU A 212 3.51 -11.59 -11.54
N ASP A 213 2.49 -12.45 -11.60
CA ASP A 213 2.09 -13.11 -12.84
C ASP A 213 1.64 -12.08 -13.90
N GLU A 214 1.01 -10.97 -13.47
CA GLU A 214 0.60 -9.89 -14.36
C GLU A 214 1.80 -9.08 -14.89
N LEU A 215 2.82 -8.80 -14.06
CA LEU A 215 4.08 -8.19 -14.53
C LEU A 215 4.72 -9.05 -15.64
N VAL A 216 4.83 -10.35 -15.42
CA VAL A 216 5.40 -11.30 -16.40
C VAL A 216 4.55 -11.33 -17.68
N ARG A 217 3.22 -11.32 -17.56
CA ARG A 217 2.30 -11.27 -18.70
C ARG A 217 2.53 -10.03 -19.58
N TYR A 218 2.86 -8.90 -18.96
CA TYR A 218 3.21 -7.65 -19.64
C TYR A 218 4.70 -7.54 -19.99
N LYS A 219 5.44 -8.64 -19.90
CA LYS A 219 6.87 -8.75 -20.25
C LYS A 219 7.81 -7.91 -19.38
N VAL A 220 7.36 -7.47 -18.22
CA VAL A 220 8.23 -6.86 -17.21
C VAL A 220 9.04 -7.98 -16.56
N LYS A 221 10.38 -7.86 -16.58
CA LYS A 221 11.26 -8.80 -15.88
C LYS A 221 11.21 -8.49 -14.39
N LEU A 222 11.04 -9.52 -13.56
CA LEU A 222 10.99 -9.37 -12.11
C LEU A 222 12.13 -10.17 -11.47
N LEU A 223 13.00 -9.48 -10.73
CA LEU A 223 14.09 -10.07 -9.95
C LEU A 223 13.84 -9.77 -8.46
N THR A 224 13.29 -10.74 -7.74
CA THR A 224 13.13 -10.67 -6.28
C THR A 224 14.35 -11.25 -5.56
N SER A 225 14.45 -11.08 -4.25
CA SER A 225 15.61 -11.49 -3.44
C SER A 225 16.94 -10.98 -4.00
N THR A 226 16.91 -9.83 -4.68
CA THR A 226 18.03 -9.32 -5.48
C THR A 226 18.28 -7.87 -5.12
N SER A 227 19.56 -7.52 -4.88
CA SER A 227 19.96 -6.14 -4.59
C SER A 227 20.92 -5.60 -5.64
N VAL A 228 20.79 -4.31 -5.95
CA VAL A 228 21.79 -3.57 -6.74
C VAL A 228 22.95 -3.20 -5.82
N THR A 229 24.18 -3.52 -6.23
CA THR A 229 25.40 -3.27 -5.45
C THR A 229 26.22 -2.10 -5.99
N LYS A 230 26.12 -1.83 -7.31
CA LYS A 230 26.81 -0.72 -7.98
C LYS A 230 26.06 -0.31 -9.25
N ILE A 231 26.10 0.99 -9.56
CA ILE A 231 25.56 1.58 -10.78
C ILE A 231 26.69 2.33 -11.49
N THR A 232 26.90 2.08 -12.78
CA THR A 232 27.84 2.85 -13.61
C THR A 232 27.09 3.61 -14.69
N PRO A 233 27.37 4.91 -14.90
CA PRO A 233 26.71 5.70 -15.94
C PRO A 233 27.10 5.23 -17.34
N PRO A 234 26.24 5.48 -18.35
CA PRO A 234 26.63 5.31 -19.74
C PRO A 234 27.82 6.22 -20.08
N THR A 235 28.70 5.73 -20.94
CA THR A 235 29.80 6.48 -21.56
C THR A 235 29.58 6.56 -23.07
N SER A 236 30.53 7.13 -23.82
CA SER A 236 30.49 7.12 -25.29
C SER A 236 30.44 5.71 -25.89
N ASP A 237 31.04 4.75 -25.20
CA ASP A 237 31.32 3.41 -25.76
C ASP A 237 30.61 2.28 -25.00
N LEU A 238 30.09 2.55 -23.79
CA LEU A 238 29.44 1.54 -22.95
C LEU A 238 28.11 2.06 -22.42
N PRO A 239 27.09 1.19 -22.32
CA PRO A 239 25.81 1.58 -21.74
C PRO A 239 25.90 1.70 -20.21
N GLY A 240 24.87 2.26 -19.59
CA GLY A 240 24.72 2.24 -18.14
C GLY A 240 24.53 0.81 -17.64
N MET A 241 25.21 0.44 -16.55
CA MET A 241 25.19 -0.93 -16.00
C MET A 241 24.85 -0.93 -14.52
N LEU A 242 24.06 -1.92 -14.12
CA LEU A 242 23.72 -2.22 -12.73
C LEU A 242 24.25 -3.60 -12.36
N TYR A 243 25.06 -3.65 -11.31
CA TYR A 243 25.62 -4.89 -10.78
C TYR A 243 24.71 -5.41 -9.67
N LEU A 244 24.41 -6.70 -9.72
CA LEU A 244 23.45 -7.35 -8.84
C LEU A 244 24.15 -8.34 -7.90
N THR A 245 23.46 -8.74 -6.82
CA THR A 245 23.97 -9.69 -5.82
C THR A 245 24.14 -11.12 -6.34
N ASN A 246 23.29 -11.55 -7.26
CA ASN A 246 23.06 -12.96 -7.59
C ASN A 246 22.61 -13.17 -9.05
N HIS A 247 22.74 -12.15 -9.88
CA HIS A 247 22.36 -12.16 -11.30
C HIS A 247 23.42 -11.44 -12.13
N ASP A 248 23.43 -11.70 -13.43
CA ASP A 248 24.27 -10.98 -14.37
C ASP A 248 23.96 -9.47 -14.34
N PRO A 249 24.96 -8.61 -14.61
CA PRO A 249 24.74 -7.17 -14.69
C PRO A 249 23.65 -6.80 -15.71
N LEU A 250 22.81 -5.84 -15.34
CA LEU A 250 21.74 -5.34 -16.21
C LEU A 250 22.19 -4.06 -16.91
N GLN A 251 21.89 -3.95 -18.20
CA GLN A 251 21.94 -2.69 -18.91
C GLN A 251 20.70 -1.86 -18.57
N ALA A 252 20.88 -0.55 -18.35
CA ALA A 252 19.78 0.39 -18.20
C ALA A 252 20.12 1.77 -18.75
N ASP A 253 19.28 2.27 -19.64
CA ASP A 253 19.36 3.66 -20.10
C ASP A 253 18.79 4.61 -19.03
N ILE A 254 17.80 4.14 -18.28
CA ILE A 254 17.17 4.84 -17.16
C ILE A 254 17.04 3.94 -15.93
N VAL A 255 17.31 4.51 -14.75
CA VAL A 255 17.08 3.86 -13.45
C VAL A 255 16.11 4.68 -12.62
N ILE A 256 15.03 4.07 -12.13
CA ILE A 256 14.12 4.68 -11.16
C ILE A 256 14.36 4.08 -9.79
N VAL A 257 14.73 4.90 -8.81
CA VAL A 257 14.88 4.49 -7.41
C VAL A 257 13.54 4.72 -6.69
N ALA A 258 12.93 3.62 -6.26
CA ALA A 258 11.68 3.58 -5.51
C ALA A 258 11.83 2.74 -4.23
N ALA A 259 12.99 2.84 -3.56
CA ALA A 259 13.38 2.04 -2.39
C ALA A 259 12.76 2.52 -1.06
N GLY A 260 11.64 3.26 -1.12
CA GLY A 260 10.97 3.85 0.03
C GLY A 260 11.36 5.31 0.29
N ILE A 261 10.92 5.82 1.43
CA ILE A 261 11.04 7.25 1.79
C ILE A 261 11.47 7.43 3.25
N ARG A 262 11.89 8.64 3.59
CA ARG A 262 12.21 9.09 4.97
C ARG A 262 11.54 10.43 5.26
N SER A 263 10.96 10.57 6.45
CA SER A 263 10.36 11.84 6.89
C SER A 263 11.39 12.96 6.98
N ARG A 264 11.03 14.18 6.54
CA ARG A 264 11.91 15.35 6.66
C ARG A 264 11.91 15.89 8.09
N THR A 265 12.87 15.45 8.89
CA THR A 265 12.95 15.78 10.32
C THR A 265 14.11 16.71 10.70
N SER A 266 15.03 17.02 9.76
CA SER A 266 16.23 17.81 10.05
C SER A 266 15.93 19.21 10.59
N ILE A 267 15.02 19.96 9.95
CA ILE A 267 14.61 21.30 10.39
C ILE A 267 13.88 21.25 11.74
N PRO A 268 12.85 20.40 11.96
CA PRO A 268 12.24 20.21 13.27
C PRO A 268 13.24 19.87 14.38
N ALA A 269 14.16 18.93 14.11
CA ALA A 269 15.17 18.51 15.09
C ALA A 269 16.12 19.64 15.44
N ALA A 270 16.61 20.39 14.45
CA ALA A 270 17.47 21.56 14.66
C ALA A 270 16.76 22.67 15.45
N ALA A 271 15.43 22.76 15.33
CA ALA A 271 14.59 23.66 16.13
C ALA A 271 14.26 23.13 17.54
N GLY A 272 14.79 21.97 17.94
CA GLY A 272 14.53 21.35 19.24
C GLY A 272 13.11 20.81 19.40
N LEU A 273 12.42 20.47 18.32
CA LEU A 273 11.14 19.75 18.37
C LEU A 273 11.37 18.26 18.61
N ALA A 274 10.42 17.62 19.29
CA ALA A 274 10.49 16.18 19.53
C ALA A 274 10.36 15.41 18.20
N VAL A 275 11.33 14.55 17.93
CA VAL A 275 11.34 13.64 16.79
C VAL A 275 11.34 12.22 17.34
N GLY A 276 10.33 11.44 16.97
CA GLY A 276 10.22 10.05 17.36
C GLY A 276 11.02 9.13 16.45
N LYS A 277 10.74 7.83 16.53
CA LYS A 277 11.48 6.81 15.79
C LYS A 277 11.27 6.93 14.27
N THR A 278 10.10 7.40 13.85
CA THR A 278 9.69 7.32 12.45
C THR A 278 9.33 8.67 11.81
N GLY A 279 9.17 9.73 12.62
CA GLY A 279 8.86 11.09 12.15
C GLY A 279 8.81 12.10 13.29
N VAL A 280 8.37 13.33 12.99
CA VAL A 280 8.10 14.35 14.01
C VAL A 280 6.98 13.85 14.93
N SER A 281 7.20 13.92 16.24
CA SER A 281 6.22 13.50 17.23
C SER A 281 5.12 14.55 17.37
N VAL A 282 3.86 14.12 17.30
CA VAL A 282 2.70 14.99 17.47
C VAL A 282 1.68 14.35 18.41
N ASN A 283 0.90 15.20 19.09
CA ASN A 283 -0.27 14.77 19.85
C ASN A 283 -1.48 14.54 18.92
N GLU A 284 -2.62 14.17 19.50
CA GLU A 284 -3.87 13.92 18.77
C GLU A 284 -4.44 15.15 18.05
N PHE A 285 -3.97 16.36 18.37
CA PHE A 285 -4.35 17.62 17.71
C PHE A 285 -3.39 18.01 16.57
N MET A 286 -2.40 17.17 16.27
CA MET A 286 -1.31 17.41 15.33
C MET A 286 -0.34 18.51 15.79
N GLN A 287 -0.33 18.87 17.08
CA GLN A 287 0.66 19.77 17.66
C GLN A 287 1.96 19.02 17.94
N THR A 288 3.08 19.69 17.72
CA THR A 288 4.41 19.20 18.11
C THR A 288 4.65 19.41 19.61
N SER A 289 5.89 19.20 20.08
CA SER A 289 6.30 19.59 21.44
C SER A 289 6.26 21.10 21.70
N ASP A 290 6.03 21.92 20.68
CA ASP A 290 5.68 23.34 20.81
C ASP A 290 4.18 23.56 20.55
N PRO A 291 3.42 24.18 21.47
CA PRO A 291 1.97 24.39 21.30
C PRO A 291 1.63 25.34 20.14
N CYS A 292 2.57 26.17 19.68
CA CYS A 292 2.39 27.06 18.53
C CYS A 292 2.76 26.40 17.20
N ILE A 293 3.39 25.21 17.20
CA ILE A 293 3.87 24.53 15.99
C ILE A 293 3.13 23.20 15.81
N TYR A 294 2.59 23.01 14.62
CA TYR A 294 1.91 21.80 14.17
C TYR A 294 2.75 21.09 13.12
N ALA A 295 2.59 19.78 12.99
CA ALA A 295 3.16 19.02 11.89
C ALA A 295 2.13 18.03 11.34
N VAL A 296 2.10 17.83 10.02
CA VAL A 296 1.12 16.98 9.33
C VAL A 296 1.74 16.25 8.13
N GLY A 297 1.07 15.20 7.68
CA GLY A 297 1.45 14.40 6.50
C GLY A 297 2.65 13.49 6.76
N ASP A 298 3.37 13.17 5.70
CA ASP A 298 4.39 12.11 5.70
C ASP A 298 5.61 12.40 6.60
N MET A 299 5.69 13.61 7.17
CA MET A 299 6.76 13.97 8.11
C MET A 299 6.47 13.56 9.55
N VAL A 300 5.22 13.23 9.91
CA VAL A 300 4.84 12.87 11.28
C VAL A 300 4.73 11.38 11.49
N GLU A 301 4.88 10.96 12.74
CA GLU A 301 4.43 9.66 13.21
C GLU A 301 3.07 9.78 13.88
N THR A 302 2.17 8.83 13.62
CA THR A 302 0.80 8.85 14.15
C THR A 302 0.36 7.47 14.60
N TYR A 303 -0.59 7.44 15.54
CA TYR A 303 -1.07 6.20 16.14
C TYR A 303 -1.73 5.27 15.11
N HIS A 304 -1.25 4.03 15.01
CA HIS A 304 -1.88 2.97 14.25
C HIS A 304 -2.84 2.19 15.16
N ARG A 305 -4.13 2.21 14.84
CA ARG A 305 -5.20 1.75 15.74
C ARG A 305 -5.14 0.25 16.04
N VAL A 306 -4.75 -0.57 15.05
CA VAL A 306 -4.59 -2.02 15.25
C VAL A 306 -3.28 -2.34 15.97
N LEU A 307 -2.15 -1.84 15.47
CA LEU A 307 -0.82 -2.10 16.02
C LEU A 307 -0.58 -1.49 17.41
N GLY A 308 -1.39 -0.52 17.84
CA GLY A 308 -1.29 0.08 19.17
C GLY A 308 -0.07 0.98 19.39
N GLN A 309 0.58 1.45 18.32
CA GLN A 309 1.79 2.29 18.42
C GLN A 309 1.85 3.35 17.33
N ASN A 310 2.71 4.35 17.52
CA ASN A 310 2.98 5.36 16.51
C ASN A 310 3.82 4.78 15.36
N VAL A 311 3.39 5.06 14.13
CA VAL A 311 4.08 4.68 12.90
C VAL A 311 4.08 5.84 11.92
N ARG A 312 5.01 5.82 10.97
CA ARG A 312 4.92 6.65 9.78
C ARG A 312 3.98 6.00 8.78
N LEU A 313 2.98 6.75 8.33
CA LEU A 313 2.07 6.36 7.25
C LEU A 313 2.06 7.46 6.19
N ALA A 314 2.75 7.23 5.09
CA ALA A 314 2.91 8.19 4.01
C ALA A 314 1.84 8.00 2.93
N LEU A 315 0.65 8.55 3.18
CA LEU A 315 -0.51 8.43 2.31
C LEU A 315 -1.27 9.77 2.24
N ALA A 316 -1.77 10.09 1.05
CA ALA A 316 -2.42 11.37 0.78
C ALA A 316 -3.70 11.59 1.59
N GLY A 317 -4.51 10.55 1.81
CA GLY A 317 -5.75 10.61 2.59
C GLY A 317 -5.51 11.07 4.04
N PRO A 318 -4.65 10.38 4.82
CA PRO A 318 -4.18 10.85 6.11
C PRO A 318 -3.65 12.29 6.10
N ALA A 319 -2.73 12.64 5.19
CA ALA A 319 -2.14 13.99 5.13
C ALA A 319 -3.22 15.09 4.98
N ASN A 320 -4.19 14.90 4.08
CA ASN A 320 -5.30 15.84 3.89
C ASN A 320 -6.17 15.96 5.14
N ARG A 321 -6.55 14.85 5.78
CA ARG A 321 -7.36 14.86 7.01
C ARG A 321 -6.63 15.53 8.16
N GLN A 322 -5.34 15.25 8.33
CA GLN A 322 -4.50 15.84 9.38
C GLN A 322 -4.40 17.36 9.20
N GLY A 323 -4.10 17.84 7.99
CA GLY A 323 -4.07 19.28 7.69
C GLY A 323 -5.39 19.98 8.02
N ARG A 324 -6.52 19.37 7.65
CA ARG A 324 -7.85 19.88 7.95
C ARG A 324 -8.13 19.96 9.46
N LEU A 325 -7.65 18.98 10.24
CA LEU A 325 -7.85 18.92 11.69
C LEU A 325 -6.94 19.90 12.44
N ALA A 326 -5.69 20.08 11.99
CA ALA A 326 -4.80 21.10 12.54
C ALA A 326 -5.43 22.50 12.40
N ALA A 327 -6.02 22.80 11.24
CA ALA A 327 -6.77 24.05 11.02
C ALA A 327 -7.95 24.23 11.99
N ASP A 328 -8.74 23.17 12.22
CA ASP A 328 -9.84 23.21 13.19
C ASP A 328 -9.33 23.51 14.61
N HIS A 329 -8.24 22.88 15.02
CA HIS A 329 -7.66 23.08 16.35
C HIS A 329 -7.08 24.49 16.52
N ILE A 330 -6.37 25.03 15.53
CA ILE A 330 -5.85 26.42 15.53
C ILE A 330 -7.00 27.44 15.66
N ALA A 331 -8.16 27.14 15.06
CA ALA A 331 -9.38 27.94 15.17
C ALA A 331 -10.17 27.71 16.47
N GLY A 332 -9.64 26.94 17.43
CA GLY A 332 -10.24 26.70 18.74
C GLY A 332 -11.33 25.63 18.76
N ARG A 333 -11.46 24.81 17.72
CA ARG A 333 -12.41 23.68 17.72
C ARG A 333 -11.80 22.46 18.40
N LYS A 334 -12.64 21.70 19.11
CA LYS A 334 -12.25 20.44 19.76
C LYS A 334 -12.32 19.30 18.75
N THR A 335 -11.25 19.06 18.02
CA THR A 335 -11.15 17.97 17.03
C THR A 335 -9.87 17.19 17.21
N VAL A 336 -9.93 15.86 17.14
CA VAL A 336 -8.77 14.97 17.33
C VAL A 336 -8.58 14.07 16.11
N TYR A 337 -7.32 13.76 15.83
CA TYR A 337 -6.92 12.70 14.93
C TYR A 337 -7.02 11.35 15.63
N ARG A 338 -7.93 10.49 15.16
CA ARG A 338 -8.20 9.18 15.79
C ARG A 338 -7.21 8.08 15.38
N GLY A 339 -6.11 8.44 14.73
CA GLY A 339 -5.14 7.49 14.19
C GLY A 339 -5.50 6.92 12.82
N ASN A 340 -4.75 5.89 12.43
CA ASN A 340 -4.81 5.24 11.12
C ASN A 340 -4.97 3.73 11.22
N ILE A 341 -5.40 3.10 10.13
CA ILE A 341 -5.41 1.64 9.96
C ILE A 341 -4.67 1.19 8.70
N GLY A 342 -3.90 2.08 8.05
CA GLY A 342 -3.04 1.69 6.94
C GLY A 342 -3.73 1.29 5.64
N THR A 343 -4.97 1.74 5.38
CA THR A 343 -5.67 1.45 4.12
C THR A 343 -4.89 1.98 2.92
N ALA A 344 -4.56 1.10 1.98
CA ALA A 344 -3.87 1.44 0.74
C ALA A 344 -4.32 0.54 -0.41
N ILE A 345 -4.13 1.01 -1.64
CA ILE A 345 -4.47 0.29 -2.85
C ILE A 345 -3.43 0.56 -3.93
N CYS A 346 -3.16 -0.42 -4.78
CA CYS A 346 -2.22 -0.30 -5.90
C CYS A 346 -2.74 -1.07 -7.11
N LYS A 347 -2.59 -0.46 -8.28
CA LYS A 347 -2.89 -1.09 -9.57
C LYS A 347 -1.59 -1.57 -10.20
N VAL A 348 -1.63 -2.78 -10.75
CA VAL A 348 -0.56 -3.38 -11.55
C VAL A 348 -1.20 -3.98 -12.80
N PHE A 349 -1.06 -3.28 -13.91
CA PHE A 349 -1.73 -3.54 -15.19
C PHE A 349 -3.23 -3.82 -15.03
N GLY A 350 -3.69 -5.04 -15.31
CA GLY A 350 -5.08 -5.45 -15.17
C GLY A 350 -5.46 -5.91 -13.76
N GLN A 351 -4.55 -5.88 -12.79
CA GLN A 351 -4.77 -6.32 -11.41
C GLN A 351 -4.78 -5.15 -10.43
N THR A 352 -5.51 -5.34 -9.34
CA THR A 352 -5.53 -4.44 -8.18
C THR A 352 -5.23 -5.21 -6.91
N ILE A 353 -4.44 -4.63 -6.01
CA ILE A 353 -4.29 -5.08 -4.62
C ILE A 353 -4.70 -3.96 -3.67
N GLY A 354 -5.62 -4.26 -2.76
CA GLY A 354 -5.98 -3.42 -1.63
C GLY A 354 -5.58 -4.07 -0.32
N ILE A 355 -5.13 -3.26 0.64
CA ILE A 355 -4.73 -3.70 1.96
C ILE A 355 -5.34 -2.78 3.02
N VAL A 356 -5.60 -3.34 4.19
CA VAL A 356 -6.07 -2.63 5.36
C VAL A 356 -5.62 -3.33 6.64
N GLY A 357 -5.30 -2.59 7.68
CA GLY A 357 -4.80 -3.14 8.94
C GLY A 357 -3.43 -3.78 8.78
N LEU A 358 -3.25 -4.96 9.38
CA LEU A 358 -1.97 -5.66 9.44
C LEU A 358 -1.98 -6.95 8.62
N SER A 359 -0.84 -7.27 7.98
CA SER A 359 -0.61 -8.56 7.33
C SER A 359 -0.24 -9.65 8.34
N ARG A 360 -0.27 -10.92 7.92
CA ARG A 360 0.11 -12.05 8.79
C ARG A 360 1.51 -11.86 9.35
N LYS A 361 2.45 -11.46 8.50
CA LYS A 361 3.85 -11.21 8.89
C LYS A 361 3.97 -10.17 10.01
N GLN A 362 3.14 -9.13 9.99
CA GLN A 362 3.14 -8.11 11.04
C GLN A 362 2.50 -8.64 12.32
N LEU A 363 1.39 -9.36 12.20
CA LEU A 363 0.66 -9.93 13.34
C LEU A 363 1.50 -10.97 14.11
N ASP A 364 2.27 -11.79 13.40
CA ASP A 364 3.22 -12.76 13.98
C ASP A 364 4.29 -12.10 14.88
N THR A 365 4.52 -10.79 14.74
CA THR A 365 5.50 -10.06 15.57
C THR A 365 4.92 -9.52 16.88
N ILE A 366 3.60 -9.60 17.09
CA ILE A 366 2.92 -9.03 18.27
C ILE A 366 2.86 -10.09 19.38
N PRO A 367 3.59 -9.93 20.50
CA PRO A 367 3.64 -10.94 21.55
C PRO A 367 2.28 -11.19 22.19
N GLY A 368 1.91 -12.47 22.31
CA GLY A 368 0.68 -12.90 22.99
C GLY A 368 -0.61 -12.73 22.19
N LEU A 369 -0.55 -12.12 20.99
CA LEU A 369 -1.71 -12.00 20.11
C LEU A 369 -2.00 -13.35 19.46
N LYS A 370 -3.16 -13.92 19.77
CA LYS A 370 -3.69 -15.06 19.02
C LYS A 370 -4.48 -14.51 17.85
N HIS A 371 -3.96 -14.70 16.65
CA HIS A 371 -4.63 -14.29 15.42
C HIS A 371 -4.82 -15.48 14.50
N GLU A 372 -5.78 -15.34 13.59
CA GLU A 372 -6.05 -16.28 12.51
C GLU A 372 -6.41 -15.49 11.24
N PHE A 373 -6.36 -16.16 10.09
CA PHE A 373 -6.89 -15.61 8.86
C PHE A 373 -7.70 -16.63 8.07
N VAL A 374 -8.54 -16.14 7.18
CA VAL A 374 -9.23 -16.99 6.19
C VAL A 374 -9.17 -16.33 4.82
N THR A 375 -9.14 -17.15 3.77
CA THR A 375 -9.02 -16.71 2.38
C THR A 375 -10.18 -17.27 1.56
N VAL A 376 -10.90 -16.40 0.86
CA VAL A 376 -12.00 -16.78 -0.06
C VAL A 376 -11.73 -16.27 -1.48
N HIS A 377 -12.29 -16.98 -2.47
CA HIS A 377 -12.15 -16.64 -3.89
C HIS A 377 -13.51 -16.36 -4.57
N PRO A 378 -14.28 -15.37 -4.11
CA PRO A 378 -15.60 -15.06 -4.65
C PRO A 378 -15.49 -14.31 -5.99
N PRO A 379 -16.55 -14.31 -6.80
CA PRO A 379 -16.63 -13.38 -7.91
C PRO A 379 -16.92 -11.94 -7.40
N ASN A 380 -16.48 -10.92 -8.15
CA ASN A 380 -16.77 -9.50 -7.90
C ASN A 380 -18.29 -9.20 -7.92
N HIS A 381 -19.03 -9.86 -8.82
CA HIS A 381 -20.48 -9.80 -8.95
C HIS A 381 -21.07 -11.15 -9.40
N ALA A 382 -22.38 -11.23 -9.60
CA ALA A 382 -23.07 -12.48 -9.93
C ALA A 382 -22.44 -13.19 -11.15
N GLY A 383 -22.09 -14.47 -10.99
CA GLY A 383 -21.32 -15.23 -11.98
C GLY A 383 -22.03 -15.51 -13.30
N TYR A 384 -23.36 -15.41 -13.34
CA TYR A 384 -24.15 -15.50 -14.57
C TYR A 384 -24.19 -14.18 -15.36
N TYR A 385 -23.76 -13.07 -14.76
CA TYR A 385 -23.73 -11.78 -15.42
C TYR A 385 -22.39 -11.59 -16.17
N PRO A 386 -22.37 -11.05 -17.40
CA PRO A 386 -21.15 -10.88 -18.18
C PRO A 386 -20.09 -10.04 -17.45
N GLY A 387 -18.81 -10.38 -17.64
CA GLY A 387 -17.69 -9.64 -17.04
C GLY A 387 -17.35 -10.04 -15.60
N SER A 388 -17.99 -11.08 -15.05
CA SER A 388 -17.68 -11.57 -13.70
C SER A 388 -16.23 -12.04 -13.61
N GLN A 389 -15.48 -11.47 -12.67
CA GLN A 389 -14.08 -11.75 -12.41
C GLN A 389 -13.88 -12.22 -10.97
N LYS A 390 -12.84 -13.03 -10.75
CA LYS A 390 -12.55 -13.59 -9.43
C LYS A 390 -11.73 -12.60 -8.60
N LEU A 391 -12.16 -12.41 -7.36
CA LEU A 391 -11.40 -11.77 -6.30
C LEU A 391 -10.67 -12.83 -5.46
N VAL A 392 -9.65 -12.40 -4.75
CA VAL A 392 -9.07 -13.08 -3.59
C VAL A 392 -9.27 -12.14 -2.41
N VAL A 393 -10.01 -12.57 -1.39
CA VAL A 393 -10.28 -11.77 -0.19
C VAL A 393 -9.76 -12.52 1.01
N ARG A 394 -8.90 -11.87 1.79
CA ARG A 394 -8.39 -12.35 3.07
C ARG A 394 -8.78 -11.38 4.18
N VAL A 395 -9.14 -11.91 5.33
CA VAL A 395 -9.26 -11.15 6.57
C VAL A 395 -8.42 -11.81 7.66
N HIS A 396 -7.76 -10.98 8.48
CA HIS A 396 -7.06 -11.38 9.69
C HIS A 396 -7.89 -10.95 10.89
N PHE A 397 -8.00 -11.79 11.90
CA PHE A 397 -8.83 -11.52 13.07
C PHE A 397 -8.22 -12.10 14.35
N ASP A 398 -8.59 -11.51 15.47
CA ASP A 398 -8.22 -11.97 16.80
C ASP A 398 -9.03 -13.23 17.16
N ARG A 399 -8.37 -14.29 17.60
CA ARG A 399 -8.99 -15.60 17.87
C ARG A 399 -9.80 -15.65 19.16
N ASP A 400 -9.57 -14.72 20.07
CA ASP A 400 -10.28 -14.66 21.35
C ASP A 400 -11.52 -13.75 21.24
N THR A 401 -11.51 -12.74 20.37
CA THR A 401 -12.58 -11.72 20.28
C THR A 401 -13.30 -11.64 18.92
N GLY A 402 -12.73 -12.20 17.86
CA GLY A 402 -13.26 -12.08 16.50
C GLY A 402 -13.00 -10.72 15.85
N HIS A 403 -12.42 -9.74 16.56
CA HIS A 403 -12.16 -8.40 16.01
C HIS A 403 -11.23 -8.45 14.80
N LEU A 404 -11.56 -7.64 13.79
CA LEU A 404 -10.75 -7.54 12.58
C LEU A 404 -9.43 -6.82 12.85
N LEU A 405 -8.33 -7.46 12.45
CA LEU A 405 -6.97 -6.97 12.59
C LEU A 405 -6.37 -6.51 11.24
N GLY A 406 -6.87 -7.05 10.14
CA GLY A 406 -6.45 -6.66 8.81
C GLY A 406 -7.23 -7.35 7.70
N GLY A 407 -6.97 -6.95 6.48
CA GLY A 407 -7.59 -7.51 5.29
C GLY A 407 -6.81 -7.18 4.02
N GLN A 408 -6.89 -8.07 3.05
CA GLN A 408 -6.21 -7.95 1.77
C GLN A 408 -7.14 -8.42 0.66
N VAL A 409 -7.25 -7.64 -0.41
CA VAL A 409 -8.13 -7.93 -1.54
C VAL A 409 -7.35 -7.80 -2.83
N THR A 410 -7.26 -8.88 -3.60
CA THR A 410 -6.59 -8.88 -4.91
C THR A 410 -7.56 -9.29 -6.00
N GLY A 411 -7.59 -8.55 -7.10
CA GLY A 411 -8.30 -8.95 -8.30
C GLY A 411 -8.43 -7.83 -9.32
N PRO A 412 -8.92 -8.16 -10.52
CA PRO A 412 -8.97 -7.22 -11.64
C PRO A 412 -10.09 -6.18 -11.53
N ASP A 413 -11.18 -6.48 -10.82
CA ASP A 413 -12.30 -5.58 -10.62
C ASP A 413 -13.00 -5.82 -9.27
N GLY A 414 -13.50 -4.75 -8.65
CA GLY A 414 -14.21 -4.74 -7.36
C GLY A 414 -13.33 -4.84 -6.11
N ALA A 415 -12.00 -4.87 -6.24
CA ALA A 415 -11.07 -4.95 -5.11
C ALA A 415 -11.10 -3.70 -4.22
N ASP A 416 -11.29 -2.53 -4.83
CA ASP A 416 -11.48 -1.24 -4.18
C ASP A 416 -12.69 -1.23 -3.23
N LYS A 417 -13.87 -1.64 -3.72
CA LYS A 417 -15.11 -1.71 -2.94
C LYS A 417 -14.93 -2.56 -1.68
N GLN A 418 -14.34 -3.74 -1.82
CA GLN A 418 -14.16 -4.64 -0.67
C GLN A 418 -13.09 -4.16 0.30
N THR A 419 -12.05 -3.51 -0.20
CA THR A 419 -11.04 -2.85 0.66
C THR A 419 -11.67 -1.74 1.49
N ASP A 420 -12.54 -0.91 0.89
CA ASP A 420 -13.22 0.18 1.59
C ASP A 420 -14.21 -0.33 2.65
N VAL A 421 -14.98 -1.39 2.34
CA VAL A 421 -15.89 -2.01 3.32
C VAL A 421 -15.09 -2.54 4.53
N LEU A 422 -13.97 -3.25 4.29
CA LEU A 422 -13.11 -3.72 5.37
C LEU A 422 -12.47 -2.56 6.16
N ALA A 423 -12.11 -1.46 5.49
CA ALA A 423 -11.59 -0.28 6.15
C ALA A 423 -12.61 0.38 7.08
N VAL A 424 -13.87 0.46 6.67
CA VAL A 424 -14.95 0.92 7.55
C VAL A 424 -15.14 -0.05 8.72
N ALA A 425 -15.19 -1.36 8.45
CA ALA A 425 -15.41 -2.38 9.47
C ALA A 425 -14.32 -2.37 10.57
N ILE A 426 -13.04 -2.37 10.17
CA ILE A 426 -11.89 -2.27 11.10
C ILE A 426 -11.92 -0.92 11.84
N THR A 427 -12.25 0.18 11.14
CA THR A 427 -12.38 1.50 11.78
C THR A 427 -13.49 1.53 12.83
N ALA A 428 -14.57 0.78 12.62
CA ALA A 428 -15.71 0.68 13.53
C ALA A 428 -15.48 -0.33 14.68
N GLY A 429 -14.40 -1.12 14.63
CA GLY A 429 -14.13 -2.17 15.63
C GLY A 429 -15.01 -3.41 15.46
N MET A 430 -15.46 -3.69 14.22
CA MET A 430 -16.29 -4.85 13.93
C MET A 430 -15.51 -6.17 14.06
N SER A 431 -16.26 -7.21 14.41
CA SER A 431 -15.84 -8.61 14.42
C SER A 431 -16.10 -9.28 13.07
N VAL A 432 -15.60 -10.51 12.91
CA VAL A 432 -15.89 -11.36 11.75
C VAL A 432 -17.36 -11.78 11.70
N GLU A 433 -18.01 -11.93 12.85
CA GLU A 433 -19.44 -12.19 12.98
C GLU A 433 -20.27 -11.01 12.46
N ASP A 434 -19.84 -9.78 12.72
CA ASP A 434 -20.53 -8.59 12.21
C ASP A 434 -20.49 -8.54 10.66
N LEU A 435 -19.44 -9.08 10.02
CA LEU A 435 -19.37 -9.18 8.56
C LEU A 435 -20.46 -10.10 7.96
N GLU A 436 -20.92 -11.09 8.73
CA GLU A 436 -22.03 -11.98 8.32
C GLU A 436 -23.35 -11.20 8.14
N HIS A 437 -23.51 -10.09 8.88
CA HIS A 437 -24.74 -9.32 8.98
C HIS A 437 -24.76 -8.06 8.10
N LEU A 438 -23.66 -7.74 7.42
CA LEU A 438 -23.59 -6.56 6.56
C LEU A 438 -24.60 -6.65 5.39
N GLU A 439 -25.52 -5.70 5.33
CA GLU A 439 -26.44 -5.51 4.22
C GLU A 439 -25.79 -4.61 3.16
N LEU A 440 -25.24 -5.23 2.12
CA LEU A 440 -24.53 -4.53 1.04
C LEU A 440 -25.39 -4.45 -0.23
N ALA A 441 -25.16 -3.43 -1.05
CA ALA A 441 -25.93 -3.19 -2.27
C ALA A 441 -25.78 -4.36 -3.27
N TYR A 442 -26.91 -4.93 -3.69
CA TYR A 442 -26.95 -6.04 -4.63
C TYR A 442 -27.85 -5.78 -5.84
N ALA A 443 -27.23 -5.85 -7.02
CA ALA A 443 -27.86 -6.26 -8.27
C ALA A 443 -26.79 -7.02 -9.09
N PRO A 444 -27.19 -7.84 -10.09
CA PRO A 444 -26.25 -8.71 -10.82
C PRO A 444 -24.98 -8.04 -11.38
N PRO A 445 -25.02 -6.77 -11.87
CA PRO A 445 -23.82 -6.10 -12.36
C PRO A 445 -22.82 -5.64 -11.28
N PHE A 446 -23.23 -5.58 -10.01
CA PHE A 446 -22.46 -4.88 -8.96
C PHE A 446 -22.06 -5.76 -7.78
N GLY A 447 -22.71 -6.90 -7.60
CA GLY A 447 -22.47 -7.78 -6.47
C GLY A 447 -23.17 -9.13 -6.62
N SER A 448 -23.17 -9.87 -5.51
CA SER A 448 -23.86 -11.15 -5.37
C SER A 448 -24.82 -11.08 -4.17
N ALA A 449 -25.81 -11.97 -4.12
CA ALA A 449 -26.76 -12.00 -3.00
C ALA A 449 -26.07 -12.19 -1.63
N LYS A 450 -24.89 -12.81 -1.62
CA LYS A 450 -23.92 -12.78 -0.54
C LYS A 450 -22.66 -12.15 -1.11
N ASP A 451 -22.33 -10.95 -0.65
CA ASP A 451 -21.15 -10.24 -1.12
C ASP A 451 -19.87 -10.98 -0.69
N PRO A 452 -18.74 -10.85 -1.41
CA PRO A 452 -17.42 -11.26 -0.93
C PRO A 452 -17.15 -11.03 0.56
N ILE A 453 -17.60 -9.91 1.13
CA ILE A 453 -17.45 -9.59 2.56
C ILE A 453 -18.30 -10.50 3.45
N ASN A 454 -19.56 -10.78 3.09
CA ASN A 454 -20.37 -11.74 3.83
C ASN A 454 -19.75 -13.14 3.75
N MET A 455 -19.24 -13.52 2.56
CA MET A 455 -18.62 -14.83 2.36
C MET A 455 -17.38 -15.02 3.22
N VAL A 456 -16.51 -14.03 3.33
CA VAL A 456 -15.34 -14.12 4.21
C VAL A 456 -15.75 -14.10 5.70
N GLY A 457 -16.79 -13.33 6.05
CA GLY A 457 -17.42 -13.34 7.37
C GLY A 457 -17.93 -14.72 7.78
N PHE A 458 -18.72 -15.39 6.93
CA PHE A 458 -19.23 -16.74 7.21
C PHE A 458 -18.11 -17.76 7.42
N VAL A 459 -17.05 -17.71 6.60
CA VAL A 459 -15.91 -18.63 6.73
C VAL A 459 -15.15 -18.38 8.04
N ALA A 460 -14.86 -17.12 8.36
CA ALA A 460 -14.19 -16.76 9.61
C ALA A 460 -15.05 -17.09 10.84
N GLY A 461 -16.35 -16.79 10.81
CA GLY A 461 -17.28 -17.12 11.88
C GLY A 461 -17.39 -18.63 12.13
N ASN A 462 -17.36 -19.46 11.07
CA ASN A 462 -17.31 -20.92 11.23
C ASN A 462 -16.00 -21.38 11.92
N VAL A 463 -14.88 -20.72 11.65
CA VAL A 463 -13.61 -20.98 12.34
C VAL A 463 -13.66 -20.53 13.81
N MET A 464 -14.28 -19.38 14.10
CA MET A 464 -14.49 -18.87 15.46
C MET A 464 -15.38 -19.79 16.30
N ARG A 465 -16.48 -20.29 15.71
CA ARG A 465 -17.41 -21.22 16.37
C ARG A 465 -16.89 -22.65 16.49
N GLY A 466 -15.73 -22.97 15.88
CA GLY A 466 -15.18 -24.32 15.84
C GLY A 466 -15.96 -25.28 14.92
N ASP A 467 -16.78 -24.75 14.00
CA ASP A 467 -17.48 -25.56 13.00
C ASP A 467 -16.51 -26.21 12.01
N VAL A 468 -15.37 -25.56 11.76
CA VAL A 468 -14.29 -26.06 10.91
C VAL A 468 -12.93 -25.61 11.45
N GLU A 469 -11.95 -26.50 11.41
CA GLU A 469 -10.55 -26.14 11.59
C GLU A 469 -9.92 -25.82 10.24
N VAL A 470 -8.99 -24.88 10.19
CA VAL A 470 -8.26 -24.52 8.97
C VAL A 470 -6.78 -24.75 9.13
N ALA A 471 -6.13 -25.15 8.03
CA ALA A 471 -4.68 -25.15 7.88
C ALA A 471 -4.31 -24.29 6.66
N HIS A 472 -3.16 -23.65 6.73
CA HIS A 472 -2.74 -22.69 5.71
C HIS A 472 -1.58 -23.22 4.87
N PRO A 473 -1.64 -23.08 3.53
CA PRO A 473 -0.52 -23.43 2.65
C PRO A 473 0.83 -22.86 3.09
N ALA A 474 0.84 -21.61 3.58
CA ALA A 474 2.04 -20.94 4.06
C ALA A 474 2.70 -21.61 5.28
N ASP A 475 1.95 -22.36 6.09
CA ASP A 475 2.50 -23.07 7.25
C ASP A 475 3.25 -24.33 6.86
N PHE A 476 2.85 -24.98 5.76
CA PHE A 476 3.60 -26.10 5.19
C PHE A 476 4.89 -25.60 4.51
N ALA A 477 4.82 -24.49 3.77
CA ALA A 477 5.98 -23.90 3.11
C ALA A 477 7.08 -23.44 4.08
N THR A 478 6.70 -23.08 5.31
CA THR A 478 7.64 -22.64 6.36
C THR A 478 8.04 -23.76 7.33
N GLY A 479 7.50 -24.97 7.17
CA GLY A 479 7.72 -26.09 8.10
C GLY A 479 7.07 -25.92 9.47
N ARG A 480 6.14 -24.98 9.63
CA ARG A 480 5.32 -24.83 10.86
C ARG A 480 4.36 -26.01 11.03
N GLN A 481 3.94 -26.62 9.92
CA GLN A 481 3.20 -27.88 9.88
C GLN A 481 3.81 -28.81 8.83
N MET A 482 3.63 -30.12 8.99
CA MET A 482 4.10 -31.11 8.03
C MET A 482 2.92 -31.75 7.31
N LEU A 483 2.96 -31.81 5.98
CA LEU A 483 1.90 -32.43 5.19
C LEU A 483 1.74 -33.94 5.51
N GLY A 484 2.85 -34.60 5.88
CA GLY A 484 2.86 -36.02 6.27
C GLY A 484 2.05 -36.36 7.52
N ASP A 485 1.70 -35.37 8.34
CA ASP A 485 0.83 -35.55 9.51
C ASP A 485 -0.62 -35.83 9.09
N TYR A 486 -0.96 -35.60 7.82
CA TYR A 486 -2.32 -35.67 7.30
C TYR A 486 -2.54 -36.79 6.28
N LEU A 487 -3.73 -37.36 6.28
CA LEU A 487 -4.32 -37.94 5.07
C LEU A 487 -4.86 -36.79 4.22
N VAL A 488 -4.19 -36.51 3.11
CA VAL A 488 -4.60 -35.42 2.21
C VAL A 488 -5.73 -35.91 1.31
N LEU A 489 -6.89 -35.24 1.38
CA LEU A 489 -8.10 -35.61 0.65
C LEU A 489 -8.50 -34.51 -0.34
N ASP A 490 -8.37 -34.80 -1.63
CA ASP A 490 -8.84 -33.94 -2.72
C ASP A 490 -10.29 -34.29 -3.08
N VAL A 491 -11.21 -33.35 -2.85
CA VAL A 491 -12.64 -33.56 -3.15
C VAL A 491 -13.10 -32.93 -4.47
N ARG A 492 -12.16 -32.54 -5.33
CA ARG A 492 -12.44 -32.08 -6.70
C ARG A 492 -12.82 -33.25 -7.61
N SER A 493 -13.30 -32.93 -8.81
CA SER A 493 -13.54 -33.97 -9.83
C SER A 493 -12.23 -34.64 -10.25
N VAL A 494 -12.34 -35.85 -10.81
CA VAL A 494 -11.20 -36.61 -11.33
C VAL A 494 -10.39 -35.79 -12.35
N GLY A 495 -11.07 -35.11 -13.29
CA GLY A 495 -10.37 -34.28 -14.28
C GLY A 495 -9.64 -33.06 -13.68
N GLU A 496 -10.18 -32.45 -12.61
CA GLU A 496 -9.47 -31.39 -11.88
C GLU A 496 -8.23 -31.94 -11.15
N PHE A 497 -8.31 -33.16 -10.62
CA PHE A 497 -7.22 -33.84 -9.94
C PHE A 497 -6.10 -34.23 -10.93
N GLU A 498 -6.45 -34.80 -12.08
CA GLU A 498 -5.51 -35.18 -13.15
C GLU A 498 -4.78 -33.98 -13.74
N ALA A 499 -5.41 -32.80 -13.80
CA ALA A 499 -4.77 -31.55 -14.23
C ALA A 499 -3.72 -31.00 -13.23
N GLY A 500 -3.56 -31.65 -12.09
CA GLY A 500 -2.58 -31.35 -11.06
C GLY A 500 -3.21 -31.30 -9.66
N HIS A 501 -2.51 -31.86 -8.69
CA HIS A 501 -2.96 -32.01 -7.31
C HIS A 501 -1.78 -31.96 -6.33
N VAL A 502 -2.10 -31.88 -5.03
CA VAL A 502 -1.10 -31.99 -3.95
C VAL A 502 -0.59 -33.43 -3.92
N ALA A 503 0.72 -33.62 -3.86
CA ALA A 503 1.37 -34.93 -3.89
C ALA A 503 0.86 -35.81 -2.75
N GLY A 504 0.60 -37.08 -3.07
CA GLY A 504 0.08 -38.06 -2.10
C GLY A 504 -1.41 -37.88 -1.75
N ALA A 505 -2.12 -36.94 -2.37
CA ALA A 505 -3.55 -36.76 -2.13
C ALA A 505 -4.38 -37.93 -2.67
N VAL A 506 -5.35 -38.37 -1.87
CA VAL A 506 -6.39 -39.31 -2.28
C VAL A 506 -7.54 -38.51 -2.89
N ASN A 507 -8.00 -38.88 -4.09
CA ASN A 507 -9.14 -38.21 -4.73
C ASN A 507 -10.46 -38.96 -4.46
N ILE A 508 -11.37 -38.29 -3.77
CA ILE A 508 -12.77 -38.74 -3.62
C ILE A 508 -13.66 -37.52 -3.91
N PRO A 509 -14.23 -37.42 -5.12
CA PRO A 509 -15.08 -36.29 -5.49
C PRO A 509 -16.19 -36.06 -4.46
N LEU A 510 -16.49 -34.79 -4.13
CA LEU A 510 -17.44 -34.45 -3.06
C LEU A 510 -18.81 -35.15 -3.20
N GLY A 511 -19.28 -35.35 -4.44
CA GLY A 511 -20.55 -36.01 -4.72
C GLY A 511 -20.58 -37.50 -4.32
N GLU A 512 -19.42 -38.16 -4.30
CA GLU A 512 -19.26 -39.58 -3.97
C GLU A 512 -18.81 -39.81 -2.53
N LEU A 513 -18.35 -38.75 -1.84
CA LEU A 513 -17.71 -38.85 -0.53
C LEU A 513 -18.56 -39.60 0.51
N ARG A 514 -19.88 -39.40 0.51
CA ARG A 514 -20.78 -40.03 1.49
C ARG A 514 -20.82 -41.55 1.36
N ASP A 515 -20.78 -42.05 0.12
CA ASP A 515 -20.86 -43.49 -0.16
C ASP A 515 -19.50 -44.17 0.01
N ARG A 516 -18.41 -43.38 0.04
CA ARG A 516 -17.02 -43.84 0.06
C ARG A 516 -16.29 -43.54 1.37
N LEU A 517 -17.03 -43.23 2.46
CA LEU A 517 -16.44 -42.92 3.77
C LEU A 517 -15.60 -44.07 4.33
N SER A 518 -15.93 -45.33 4.01
CA SER A 518 -15.20 -46.51 4.46
C SER A 518 -13.79 -46.64 3.88
N GLU A 519 -13.46 -45.87 2.82
CA GLU A 519 -12.11 -45.83 2.24
C GLU A 519 -11.14 -44.95 3.05
N LEU A 520 -11.67 -44.15 3.99
CA LEU A 520 -10.87 -43.22 4.80
C LEU A 520 -10.56 -43.81 6.17
N ASP A 521 -9.30 -43.67 6.59
CA ASP A 521 -8.81 -44.12 7.89
C ASP A 521 -9.18 -43.11 9.00
N LYS A 522 -10.11 -43.50 9.88
CA LYS A 522 -10.55 -42.69 11.03
C LYS A 522 -9.46 -42.41 12.07
N SER A 523 -8.35 -43.18 12.06
CA SER A 523 -7.24 -42.95 13.00
C SER A 523 -6.29 -41.83 12.56
N ARG A 524 -6.41 -41.37 11.30
CA ARG A 524 -5.58 -40.30 10.75
C ARG A 524 -6.33 -38.99 10.72
N LYS A 525 -5.62 -37.90 10.99
CA LYS A 525 -6.11 -36.55 10.75
C LYS A 525 -6.25 -36.31 9.25
N ILE A 526 -7.40 -35.84 8.79
CA ILE A 526 -7.67 -35.58 7.37
C ILE A 526 -7.45 -34.09 7.06
N LEU A 527 -6.67 -33.79 6.01
CA LEU A 527 -6.61 -32.46 5.40
C LEU A 527 -7.43 -32.47 4.12
N SER A 528 -8.64 -31.95 4.17
CA SER A 528 -9.52 -31.87 3.01
C SER A 528 -9.29 -30.57 2.23
N TYR A 529 -9.22 -30.66 0.90
CA TYR A 529 -9.17 -29.48 0.05
C TYR A 529 -9.98 -29.63 -1.23
N CYS A 530 -10.29 -28.48 -1.83
CA CYS A 530 -10.78 -28.41 -3.20
C CYS A 530 -10.10 -27.27 -3.94
N MET A 531 -10.66 -26.78 -5.06
CA MET A 531 -10.04 -25.69 -5.82
C MET A 531 -9.88 -24.39 -5.02
N VAL A 532 -10.89 -24.01 -4.22
CA VAL A 532 -10.96 -22.70 -3.54
C VAL A 532 -11.40 -22.78 -2.06
N GLY A 533 -11.39 -23.97 -1.47
CA GLY A 533 -11.79 -24.21 -0.07
C GLY A 533 -13.27 -24.52 0.17
N TYR A 534 -14.22 -24.09 -0.69
CA TYR A 534 -15.66 -24.29 -0.44
C TYR A 534 -16.09 -25.77 -0.39
N ARG A 535 -15.82 -26.55 -1.44
CA ARG A 535 -16.13 -27.99 -1.45
C ARG A 535 -15.36 -28.77 -0.36
N GLY A 536 -14.14 -28.33 -0.03
CA GLY A 536 -13.35 -28.89 1.08
C GLY A 536 -14.03 -28.65 2.42
N TYR A 537 -14.55 -27.45 2.66
CA TYR A 537 -15.37 -27.15 3.83
C TYR A 537 -16.60 -28.06 3.93
N VAL A 538 -17.33 -28.27 2.81
CA VAL A 538 -18.49 -29.19 2.80
C VAL A 538 -18.06 -30.62 3.15
N ALA A 539 -16.94 -31.09 2.63
CA ALA A 539 -16.37 -32.39 2.99
C ALA A 539 -16.00 -32.45 4.48
N CYS A 540 -15.37 -31.41 5.04
CA CYS A 540 -15.08 -31.33 6.47
C CYS A 540 -16.34 -31.45 7.31
N ARG A 541 -17.44 -30.81 6.91
CA ARG A 541 -18.72 -30.90 7.63
C ARG A 541 -19.34 -32.29 7.57
N ILE A 542 -19.19 -33.01 6.46
CA ILE A 542 -19.60 -34.42 6.35
C ILE A 542 -18.75 -35.28 7.29
N LEU A 543 -17.43 -35.21 7.14
CA LEU A 543 -16.47 -36.04 7.86
C LEU A 543 -16.53 -35.81 9.38
N LYS A 544 -16.63 -34.55 9.83
CA LYS A 544 -16.72 -34.23 11.27
C LYS A 544 -17.97 -34.83 11.92
N GLN A 545 -19.10 -34.88 11.21
CA GLN A 545 -20.34 -35.50 11.71
C GLN A 545 -20.26 -37.04 11.75
N GLU A 546 -19.34 -37.62 10.99
CA GLU A 546 -19.07 -39.06 10.95
C GLU A 546 -17.92 -39.47 11.89
N GLY A 547 -17.44 -38.54 12.73
CA GLY A 547 -16.44 -38.77 13.77
C GLY A 547 -14.99 -38.76 13.28
N PHE A 548 -14.71 -38.20 12.11
CA PHE A 548 -13.34 -37.98 11.64
C PHE A 548 -12.73 -36.70 12.23
N GLU A 549 -11.44 -36.74 12.56
CA GLU A 549 -10.66 -35.53 12.78
C GLU A 549 -10.28 -34.93 11.42
N VAL A 550 -10.76 -33.72 11.13
CA VAL A 550 -10.65 -33.12 9.80
C VAL A 550 -10.40 -31.61 9.86
N THR A 551 -9.50 -31.16 9.01
CA THR A 551 -9.11 -29.77 8.81
C THR A 551 -9.28 -29.41 7.34
N ASN A 552 -9.78 -28.20 7.06
CA ASN A 552 -9.91 -27.69 5.70
C ASN A 552 -8.65 -26.92 5.31
N LEU A 553 -8.18 -27.10 4.08
CA LEU A 553 -7.10 -26.28 3.53
C LEU A 553 -7.64 -24.91 3.10
N ASP A 554 -7.22 -23.84 3.80
CA ASP A 554 -7.64 -22.47 3.51
C ASP A 554 -7.28 -22.07 2.08
N GLY A 555 -8.23 -21.42 1.38
CA GLY A 555 -8.11 -21.06 -0.04
C GLY A 555 -7.95 -22.24 -1.03
N GLY A 556 -7.84 -23.48 -0.54
CA GLY A 556 -7.72 -24.70 -1.34
C GLY A 556 -6.47 -24.76 -2.23
N TYR A 557 -6.55 -25.57 -3.29
CA TYR A 557 -5.46 -25.81 -4.25
C TYR A 557 -4.97 -24.52 -4.94
N ARG A 558 -5.85 -23.52 -5.11
CA ARG A 558 -5.46 -22.22 -5.65
C ARG A 558 -4.48 -21.50 -4.74
N ALA A 559 -4.74 -21.48 -3.42
CA ALA A 559 -3.81 -20.88 -2.46
C ALA A 559 -2.49 -21.64 -2.38
N VAL A 560 -2.49 -22.98 -2.54
CA VAL A 560 -1.24 -23.77 -2.67
C VAL A 560 -0.42 -23.31 -3.87
N LYS A 561 -1.05 -23.18 -5.05
CA LYS A 561 -0.37 -22.68 -6.25
C LYS A 561 0.15 -21.25 -6.11
N MET A 562 -0.56 -20.40 -5.37
CA MET A 562 -0.19 -19.00 -5.18
C MET A 562 0.87 -18.78 -4.10
N GLY A 563 0.89 -19.61 -3.06
CA GLY A 563 1.71 -19.44 -1.86
C GLY A 563 3.05 -20.18 -1.84
N GLY A 564 3.54 -20.66 -2.98
CA GLY A 564 4.91 -21.15 -3.11
C GLY A 564 5.21 -22.47 -2.41
N TYR A 565 4.20 -23.29 -2.07
CA TYR A 565 4.47 -24.70 -1.76
C TYR A 565 4.78 -25.42 -3.09
N SER A 566 6.06 -25.50 -3.44
CA SER A 566 6.54 -26.02 -4.74
C SER A 566 7.01 -27.46 -4.73
N ASP A 567 7.23 -28.09 -3.57
CA ASP A 567 7.98 -29.35 -3.52
C ASP A 567 7.10 -30.62 -3.58
N ASP A 568 5.79 -30.47 -3.66
CA ASP A 568 4.81 -31.59 -3.66
C ASP A 568 3.57 -31.26 -4.51
N LEU A 569 3.76 -30.67 -5.69
CA LEU A 569 2.71 -30.66 -6.72
C LEU A 569 2.99 -31.79 -7.70
N GLN A 570 2.23 -32.89 -7.63
CA GLN A 570 2.24 -33.88 -8.71
C GLN A 570 1.45 -33.30 -9.89
N VAL A 571 2.18 -32.66 -10.80
CA VAL A 571 1.66 -32.34 -12.14
C VAL A 571 1.91 -33.58 -13.00
N VAL A 572 0.88 -34.38 -13.23
CA VAL A 572 0.94 -35.42 -14.27
C VAL A 572 0.77 -34.70 -15.61
N PRO A 573 1.71 -34.83 -16.57
CA PRO A 573 1.53 -34.22 -17.89
C PRO A 573 0.25 -34.78 -18.52
N LEU A 574 -0.63 -33.88 -19.00
CA LEU A 574 -1.71 -34.26 -19.91
C LEU A 574 -1.06 -35.03 -21.06
N ARG A 575 -1.38 -36.33 -21.20
CA ARG A 575 -0.97 -37.09 -22.39
C ARG A 575 -1.52 -36.33 -23.60
N GLN A 576 -0.60 -35.97 -24.51
CA GLN A 576 -0.89 -35.26 -25.77
C GLN A 576 -1.94 -35.99 -26.61
#